data_AF-A0A255ZCY4-F1
#
_entry.id   AF-A0A255ZCY4-F1
#
_cell.length_a   1.000
_cell.length_b   1.000
_cell.length_c   1.000
_cell.angle_alpha   90.00
_cell.angle_beta   90.00
_cell.angle_gamma   90.00
#
_symmetry.space_group_name_H-M   'P 1'
#
loop_
_entity.id
_entity.type
_entity.pdbx_description
1 polymer ?
#
loop_
_entity_poly.entity_id
_entity_poly.type
_entity_poly.pdbx_seq_one_letter_code
_entity_poly.pdbx_strand_id
1 'polypeptide(L)'
;MASNQLQLQSPPSKKRSFEHWLQHAAGRIIFEDMRGYALERIDPNLSSEAQAAAQKAINDAVYGLMMVIDGVSGTLRNEQQAVELSVVVSLLNRNSEEVVAEIDLREGDGMCMGYHGWLDGDYGEDPVAVVVERSLSSLSAEGRE
;
A
#
# COMPACT_ATOMS: atom_id res chain seq x y z
N MET A 1 10.39 5.01 0.37
CA MET A 1 10.20 4.89 -1.09
C MET A 1 8.75 5.21 -1.39
N ALA A 2 8.45 5.72 -2.59
CA ALA A 2 7.08 5.95 -3.02
C ALA A 2 6.65 4.85 -4.00
N SER A 3 5.37 4.47 -4.00
CA SER A 3 4.82 3.40 -4.85
C SER A 3 5.02 3.69 -6.35
N ASN A 4 5.06 4.97 -6.74
CA ASN A 4 5.34 5.40 -8.12
C ASN A 4 6.77 5.10 -8.61
N GLN A 5 7.67 4.68 -7.73
CA GLN A 5 9.02 4.22 -8.04
C GLN A 5 9.07 2.71 -8.28
N LEU A 6 7.96 2.01 -8.05
CA LEU A 6 7.82 0.57 -8.26
C LEU A 6 7.17 0.29 -9.62
N GLN A 7 7.53 -0.86 -10.19
CA GLN A 7 6.89 -1.39 -11.39
C GLN A 7 5.93 -2.51 -11.00
N LEU A 8 4.64 -2.27 -11.22
CA LEU A 8 3.58 -3.27 -11.08
C LEU A 8 3.89 -4.52 -11.91
N GLN A 9 3.79 -5.69 -11.29
CA GLN A 9 3.95 -6.98 -11.96
C GLN A 9 2.61 -7.46 -12.54
N SER A 10 2.68 -8.46 -13.41
CA SER A 10 1.47 -9.09 -13.94
C SER A 10 0.72 -9.82 -12.82
N PRO A 11 -0.62 -9.69 -12.75
CA PRO A 11 -1.40 -10.39 -11.74
C PRO A 11 -1.46 -11.90 -12.05
N PRO A 12 -1.65 -12.76 -11.03
CA PRO A 12 -1.84 -14.20 -11.22
C PRO A 12 -3.18 -14.49 -11.91
N SER A 13 -3.27 -15.63 -12.59
CA SER A 13 -4.47 -16.02 -13.37
C SER A 13 -5.57 -16.72 -12.56
N LYS A 14 -5.23 -17.27 -11.38
CA LYS A 14 -6.21 -17.94 -10.51
C LYS A 14 -7.01 -16.89 -9.75
N LYS A 15 -8.35 -16.97 -9.81
CA LYS A 15 -9.26 -15.98 -9.21
C LYS A 15 -8.90 -15.59 -7.77
N ARG A 16 -8.70 -16.58 -6.88
CA ARG A 16 -8.40 -16.29 -5.48
C ARG A 16 -7.04 -15.63 -5.28
N SER A 17 -6.00 -16.13 -5.94
CA SER A 17 -4.68 -15.50 -5.93
C SER A 17 -4.72 -14.09 -6.51
N PHE A 18 -5.54 -13.85 -7.53
CA PHE A 18 -5.75 -12.52 -8.13
C PHE A 18 -6.36 -11.54 -7.12
N GLU A 19 -7.42 -11.96 -6.41
CA GLU A 19 -8.05 -11.14 -5.38
C GLU A 19 -7.08 -10.77 -4.25
N HIS A 20 -6.26 -11.73 -3.81
CA HIS A 20 -5.22 -11.51 -2.81
C HIS A 20 -4.13 -10.57 -3.33
N TRP A 21 -3.66 -10.81 -4.54
CA TRP A 21 -2.67 -9.96 -5.19
C TRP A 21 -3.14 -8.51 -5.29
N LEU A 22 -4.41 -8.27 -5.64
CA LEU A 22 -4.96 -6.91 -5.73
C LEU A 22 -5.08 -6.23 -4.36
N GLN A 23 -5.45 -6.98 -3.31
CA GLN A 23 -5.45 -6.47 -1.93
C GLN A 23 -4.03 -6.15 -1.44
N HIS A 24 -3.05 -7.00 -1.74
CA HIS A 24 -1.65 -6.73 -1.44
C HIS A 24 -1.11 -5.54 -2.24
N ALA A 25 -1.61 -5.29 -3.45
CA ALA A 25 -1.30 -4.09 -4.21
C ALA A 25 -1.78 -2.82 -3.50
N ALA A 26 -3.02 -2.83 -2.99
CA ALA A 26 -3.52 -1.73 -2.16
C ALA A 26 -2.66 -1.55 -0.89
N GLY A 27 -2.35 -2.65 -0.20
CA GLY A 27 -1.48 -2.64 0.99
C GLY A 27 -0.11 -2.04 0.72
N ARG A 28 0.51 -2.41 -0.41
CA ARG A 28 1.81 -1.88 -0.86
C ARG A 28 1.76 -0.38 -1.10
N ILE A 29 0.73 0.13 -1.77
CA ILE A 29 0.54 1.57 -1.99
C ILE A 29 0.45 2.29 -0.65
N ILE A 30 -0.41 1.82 0.26
CA ILE A 30 -0.59 2.44 1.58
C ILE A 30 0.72 2.42 2.38
N PHE A 31 1.44 1.31 2.37
CA PHE A 31 2.68 1.19 3.15
C PHE A 31 3.81 2.06 2.61
N GLU A 32 3.97 2.18 1.30
CA GLU A 32 5.01 3.03 0.74
C GLU A 32 4.63 4.52 0.86
N ASP A 33 3.41 4.88 0.46
CA ASP A 33 3.02 6.29 0.29
C ASP A 33 2.49 6.95 1.57
N MET A 34 1.97 6.17 2.54
CA MET A 34 1.54 6.71 3.83
C MET A 34 2.55 6.39 4.94
N ARG A 35 2.83 5.10 5.17
CA ARG A 35 3.75 4.70 6.24
C ARG A 35 5.18 5.15 5.92
N GLY A 36 5.70 4.81 4.75
CA GLY A 36 7.04 5.19 4.30
C GLY A 36 7.25 6.70 4.35
N TYR A 37 6.31 7.47 3.77
CA TYR A 37 6.29 8.92 3.83
C TYR A 37 6.37 9.50 5.26
N ALA A 38 5.64 8.91 6.22
CA ALA A 38 5.62 9.38 7.59
C ALA A 38 6.93 9.06 8.32
N LEU A 39 7.52 7.89 8.06
CA LEU A 39 8.80 7.49 8.65
C LEU A 39 9.96 8.34 8.17
N GLU A 40 9.99 8.68 6.88
CA GLU A 40 10.98 9.59 6.30
C GLU A 40 10.93 11.01 6.90
N ARG A 41 9.87 11.36 7.64
CA ARG A 41 9.69 12.66 8.32
C ARG A 41 10.05 12.66 9.79
N ILE A 42 10.40 11.52 10.37
CA ILE A 42 10.89 11.51 11.76
C ILE A 42 12.19 12.31 11.79
N ASP A 43 12.28 13.31 12.67
CA ASP A 43 13.49 14.10 12.83
C ASP A 43 14.64 13.18 13.29
N PRO A 44 15.73 13.07 12.50
CA PRO A 44 16.84 12.17 12.81
C PRO A 44 17.59 12.56 14.08
N ASN A 45 17.40 13.79 14.59
CA ASN A 45 18.06 14.28 15.80
C ASN A 45 17.29 13.95 17.10
N LEU A 46 16.11 13.32 16.99
CA LEU A 46 15.37 12.83 18.16
C LEU A 46 16.14 11.74 18.90
N SER A 47 15.89 11.60 20.21
CA SER A 47 16.39 10.46 20.97
C SER A 47 15.85 9.14 20.40
N SER A 48 16.58 8.04 20.62
CA SER A 48 16.13 6.70 20.21
C SER A 48 14.74 6.35 20.75
N GLU A 49 14.45 6.73 21.99
CA GLU A 49 13.13 6.55 22.60
C GLU A 49 12.05 7.35 21.87
N ALA A 50 12.31 8.62 21.54
CA ALA A 50 11.36 9.45 20.82
C ALA A 50 11.14 8.97 19.38
N GLN A 51 12.19 8.50 18.69
CA GLN A 51 12.06 7.88 17.37
C GLN A 51 11.21 6.62 17.42
N ALA A 52 11.43 5.75 18.42
CA ALA A 52 10.65 4.53 18.61
C ALA A 52 9.17 4.84 18.93
N ALA A 53 8.91 5.85 19.75
CA ALA A 53 7.55 6.30 20.05
C ALA A 53 6.84 6.84 18.79
N ALA A 54 7.54 7.63 17.97
CA ALA A 54 7.01 8.14 16.71
C ALA A 54 6.72 7.02 15.70
N GLN A 55 7.66 6.08 15.53
CA GLN A 55 7.49 4.88 14.70
C GLN A 55 6.27 4.07 15.14
N LYS A 56 6.09 3.87 16.44
CA LYS A 56 4.93 3.17 17.00
C LYS A 56 3.63 3.92 16.69
N ALA A 57 3.58 5.24 16.92
CA ALA A 57 2.38 6.03 16.66
C ALA A 57 1.98 5.99 15.17
N ILE A 58 2.95 6.03 14.26
CA ILE A 58 2.72 5.89 12.81
C ILE A 58 2.14 4.51 12.49
N ASN A 59 2.74 3.44 13.03
CA ASN A 59 2.27 2.08 12.83
C ASN A 59 0.83 1.91 13.37
N ASP A 60 0.55 2.42 14.58
CA ASP A 60 -0.78 2.36 15.19
C ASP A 60 -1.82 3.13 14.35
N ALA A 61 -1.46 4.29 13.79
CA ALA A 61 -2.35 5.08 12.93
C ALA A 61 -2.65 4.36 11.59
N VAL A 62 -1.64 3.75 10.97
CA VAL A 62 -1.81 2.95 9.75
C VAL A 62 -2.69 1.73 10.04
N TYR A 63 -2.47 1.04 11.16
CA TYR A 63 -3.33 -0.06 11.58
C TYR A 63 -4.77 0.40 11.86
N GLY A 64 -4.94 1.56 12.50
CA GLY A 64 -6.23 2.22 12.69
C GLY A 64 -6.96 2.47 11.37
N LEU A 65 -6.26 2.92 10.35
CA LEU A 65 -6.82 3.05 9.01
C LEU A 65 -7.24 1.70 8.43
N MET A 66 -6.46 0.63 8.63
CA MET A 66 -6.84 -0.70 8.13
C MET A 66 -8.13 -1.19 8.78
N MET A 67 -8.32 -0.94 10.08
CA MET A 67 -9.58 -1.24 10.76
C MET A 67 -10.77 -0.45 10.21
N VAL A 68 -10.56 0.77 9.73
CA VAL A 68 -11.61 1.56 9.08
C VAL A 68 -11.92 0.99 7.69
N ILE A 69 -10.90 0.65 6.90
CA ILE A 69 -11.06 0.05 5.57
C ILE A 69 -11.79 -1.29 5.63
N ASP A 70 -11.44 -2.13 6.61
CA ASP A 70 -12.08 -3.43 6.84
C ASP A 70 -13.51 -3.30 7.40
N GLY A 71 -13.98 -2.08 7.68
CA GLY A 71 -15.29 -1.82 8.27
C GLY A 71 -15.43 -2.30 9.73
N VAL A 72 -14.31 -2.64 10.40
CA VAL A 72 -14.27 -2.97 11.84
C VAL A 72 -14.64 -1.74 12.67
N SER A 73 -14.22 -0.55 12.21
CA SER A 73 -14.54 0.75 12.81
C SER A 73 -14.94 1.76 11.73
N GLY A 74 -15.21 3.02 12.12
CA GLY A 74 -15.45 4.10 11.15
C GLY A 74 -16.88 4.21 10.60
N THR A 75 -17.86 3.54 11.21
CA THR A 75 -19.28 3.71 10.85
C THR A 75 -20.00 4.64 11.82
N LEU A 76 -20.81 5.56 11.29
CA LEU A 76 -21.75 6.38 12.08
C LEU A 76 -23.16 5.97 11.71
N ARG A 77 -24.01 5.64 12.70
CA ARG A 77 -25.39 5.21 12.43
C ARG A 77 -26.36 5.72 13.49
N ASN A 78 -27.61 5.93 13.08
CA ASN A 78 -28.76 6.14 13.96
C ASN A 78 -29.90 5.19 13.53
N GLU A 79 -31.12 5.41 14.03
CA GLU A 79 -32.26 4.55 13.73
C GLU A 79 -32.70 4.57 12.25
N GLN A 80 -32.38 5.64 11.50
CA GLN A 80 -32.86 5.83 10.12
C GLN A 80 -31.74 5.79 9.07
N GLN A 81 -30.48 6.02 9.46
CA GLN A 81 -29.38 6.30 8.55
C GLN A 81 -28.06 5.71 9.03
N ALA A 82 -27.17 5.45 8.07
CA ALA A 82 -25.77 5.12 8.32
C ALA A 82 -24.86 5.87 7.33
N VAL A 83 -23.67 6.22 7.79
CA VAL A 83 -22.55 6.71 6.98
C VAL A 83 -21.44 5.68 7.08
N GLU A 84 -20.98 5.24 5.92
CA GLU A 84 -19.92 4.26 5.76
C GLU A 84 -18.82 4.80 4.85
N LEU A 85 -17.58 4.39 5.11
CA LEU A 85 -16.45 4.62 4.23
C LEU A 85 -16.18 3.34 3.46
N SER A 86 -15.95 3.47 2.17
CA SER A 86 -15.51 2.37 1.30
C SER A 86 -14.22 2.80 0.62
N VAL A 87 -13.27 1.87 0.53
CA VAL A 87 -12.02 2.05 -0.20
C VAL A 87 -11.93 0.96 -1.23
N VAL A 88 -11.87 1.39 -2.48
CA VAL A 88 -11.92 0.52 -3.63
C VAL A 88 -10.54 0.48 -4.29
N VAL A 89 -10.04 -0.72 -4.56
CA VAL A 89 -8.85 -0.93 -5.37
C VAL A 89 -9.26 -1.40 -6.77
N SER A 90 -8.74 -0.73 -7.78
CA SER A 90 -9.06 -1.03 -9.18
C SER A 90 -7.78 -1.30 -9.98
N LEU A 91 -7.80 -2.36 -10.79
CA LEU A 91 -6.78 -2.64 -11.79
C LEU A 91 -7.23 -2.04 -13.13
N LEU A 92 -6.42 -1.15 -13.71
CA LEU A 92 -6.72 -0.45 -14.95
C LEU A 92 -5.91 -0.99 -16.13
N ASN A 93 -6.53 -1.11 -17.29
CA ASN A 93 -5.81 -1.25 -18.55
C ASN A 93 -5.24 0.11 -18.95
N ARG A 94 -3.91 0.26 -18.93
CA ARG A 94 -3.26 1.55 -19.23
C ARG A 94 -3.44 2.05 -20.67
N ASN A 95 -3.83 1.20 -21.61
CA ASN A 95 -4.04 1.59 -23.01
C ASN A 95 -5.46 2.07 -23.27
N SER A 96 -6.46 1.44 -22.65
CA SER A 96 -7.88 1.78 -22.83
C SER A 96 -8.50 2.58 -21.68
N GLU A 97 -7.78 2.71 -20.56
CA GLU A 97 -8.26 3.26 -19.28
C GLU A 97 -9.46 2.50 -18.67
N GLU A 98 -9.75 1.31 -19.20
CA GLU A 98 -10.83 0.44 -18.71
C GLU A 98 -10.46 -0.20 -17.37
N VAL A 99 -11.43 -0.27 -16.45
CA VAL A 99 -11.32 -1.04 -15.21
C VAL A 99 -11.40 -2.53 -15.53
N VAL A 100 -10.27 -3.22 -15.39
CA VAL A 100 -10.14 -4.67 -15.62
C VAL A 100 -10.70 -5.46 -14.43
N ALA A 101 -10.50 -4.95 -13.23
CA ALA A 101 -11.02 -5.53 -12.00
C ALA A 101 -11.15 -4.48 -10.91
N GLU A 102 -12.03 -4.73 -9.95
CA GLU A 102 -12.29 -3.85 -8.82
C GLU A 102 -12.70 -4.66 -7.60
N ILE A 103 -12.22 -4.26 -6.43
CA ILE A 103 -12.57 -4.86 -5.13
C ILE A 103 -12.81 -3.73 -4.13
N ASP A 104 -13.96 -3.74 -3.46
CA ASP A 104 -14.11 -3.03 -2.19
C ASP A 104 -13.29 -3.77 -1.14
N LEU A 105 -12.28 -3.10 -0.58
CA LEU A 105 -11.35 -3.72 0.36
C LEU A 105 -12.03 -4.21 1.65
N ARG A 106 -13.23 -3.71 1.96
CA ARG A 106 -14.05 -4.21 3.07
C ARG A 106 -14.58 -5.62 2.83
N GLU A 107 -14.76 -6.03 1.58
CA GLU A 107 -15.23 -7.38 1.19
C GLU A 107 -14.07 -8.38 0.99
N GLY A 108 -12.83 -7.93 1.18
CA GLY A 108 -11.62 -8.74 1.06
C GLY A 108 -11.37 -9.66 2.27
N ASP A 109 -10.15 -10.20 2.33
CA ASP A 109 -9.69 -11.07 3.41
C ASP A 109 -9.23 -10.29 4.65
N GLY A 110 -9.41 -8.97 4.64
CA GLY A 110 -9.06 -8.04 5.69
C GLY A 110 -7.65 -7.47 5.52
N MET A 111 -7.57 -6.16 5.35
CA MET A 111 -6.34 -5.37 5.31
C MET A 111 -5.57 -5.47 6.64
N CYS A 112 -6.26 -5.69 7.76
CA CYS A 112 -5.63 -5.92 9.07
C CYS A 112 -4.78 -7.20 9.09
N MET A 113 -5.20 -8.26 8.38
CA MET A 113 -4.42 -9.49 8.26
C MET A 113 -3.16 -9.25 7.42
N GLY A 114 -3.31 -8.50 6.31
CA GLY A 114 -2.19 -8.11 5.46
C GLY A 114 -1.17 -7.21 6.16
N TYR A 115 -1.63 -6.28 7.02
CA TYR A 115 -0.79 -5.32 7.75
C TYR A 115 0.41 -5.96 8.43
N HIS A 116 0.20 -7.11 9.09
CA HIS A 116 1.27 -7.80 9.80
C HIS A 116 2.36 -8.33 8.85
N GLY A 117 1.98 -8.87 7.70
CA GLY A 117 2.96 -9.28 6.67
C GLY A 117 3.68 -8.08 6.06
N TRP A 118 2.95 -7.00 5.76
CA TRP A 118 3.53 -5.82 5.09
C TRP A 118 4.58 -5.09 5.94
N LEU A 119 4.47 -5.15 7.28
CA LEU A 119 5.50 -4.65 8.19
C LEU A 119 6.86 -5.32 7.96
N ASP A 120 6.84 -6.61 7.67
CA ASP A 120 8.02 -7.43 7.39
C ASP A 120 8.38 -7.47 5.90
N GLY A 121 7.65 -6.71 5.07
CA GLY A 121 7.85 -6.66 3.62
C GLY A 121 7.24 -7.84 2.86
N ASP A 122 6.39 -8.64 3.49
CA ASP A 122 5.68 -9.76 2.88
C ASP A 122 4.37 -9.27 2.23
N TYR A 123 4.30 -9.32 0.90
CA TYR A 123 3.14 -8.94 0.09
C TYR A 123 2.52 -10.15 -0.62
N GLY A 124 2.68 -11.34 -0.04
CA GLY A 124 2.15 -12.59 -0.57
C GLY A 124 3.10 -13.32 -1.53
N GLU A 125 2.67 -14.50 -1.98
CA GLU A 125 3.47 -15.40 -2.82
C GLU A 125 3.74 -14.83 -4.23
N ASP A 126 2.74 -14.15 -4.80
CA ASP A 126 2.83 -13.53 -6.12
C ASP A 126 3.30 -12.07 -5.96
N PRO A 127 4.46 -11.68 -6.54
CA PRO A 127 4.99 -10.33 -6.35
C PRO A 127 4.04 -9.28 -6.94
N VAL A 128 3.71 -8.27 -6.14
CA VAL A 128 2.90 -7.13 -6.57
C VAL A 128 3.70 -6.18 -7.46
N ALA A 129 4.90 -5.83 -7.02
CA ALA A 129 5.73 -4.86 -7.72
C ALA A 129 7.22 -5.09 -7.43
N VAL A 130 8.07 -4.60 -8.33
CA VAL A 130 9.54 -4.63 -8.18
C VAL A 130 10.10 -3.22 -8.23
N VAL A 131 11.29 -3.02 -7.65
CA VAL A 131 12.01 -1.75 -7.78
C VAL A 131 12.51 -1.60 -9.20
N VAL A 132 12.26 -0.45 -9.82
CA VAL A 132 12.88 -0.14 -11.10
C VAL A 132 14.33 0.24 -10.85
N GLU A 133 15.26 -0.69 -11.09
CA GLU A 133 16.67 -0.33 -11.20
C GLU A 133 16.85 0.61 -12.40
N ARG A 134 16.98 1.91 -12.14
CA ARG A 134 17.48 2.82 -13.18
C ARG A 134 18.92 2.41 -13.48
N SER A 135 19.12 1.72 -14.60
CA SER A 135 20.45 1.42 -15.13
C SER A 135 21.27 2.71 -15.17
N LEU A 136 22.32 2.80 -14.36
CA LEU A 136 23.34 3.87 -14.38
C LEU A 136 24.23 3.72 -15.64
N SER A 137 23.66 3.67 -16.84
CA SER A 137 24.40 3.48 -18.09
C SER A 137 24.44 4.70 -19.00
N SER A 138 23.95 5.88 -18.57
CA SER A 138 23.97 7.10 -19.41
C SER A 138 24.84 8.26 -18.90
N LEU A 139 25.66 8.08 -17.86
CA LEU A 139 26.55 9.15 -17.33
C LEU A 139 28.01 9.08 -17.81
N SER A 140 28.33 8.26 -18.83
CA SER A 140 29.71 8.15 -19.35
C SER A 140 29.94 8.67 -20.77
N ALA A 141 28.96 9.35 -21.39
CA ALA A 141 29.07 9.76 -22.81
C ALA A 141 29.25 11.26 -23.07
N GLU A 142 29.27 12.13 -22.06
CA GLU A 142 29.49 13.57 -22.26
C GLU A 142 30.69 14.05 -21.43
N GLY A 143 31.88 13.88 -21.98
CA GLY A 143 33.12 14.26 -21.29
C GLY A 143 34.38 13.99 -22.09
N ARG A 144 34.35 14.22 -23.40
CA ARG A 144 35.56 14.37 -24.24
C ARG A 144 35.25 15.31 -25.39
N GLU A 145 35.51 16.60 -25.18
CA GLU A 145 36.17 17.50 -26.13
C GLU A 145 36.96 18.54 -25.33
#